data_AF-A0A7K5JPU0-F1
#
_entry.id   AF-A0A7K5JPU0-F1
#
_cell.length_a   1.000
_cell.length_b   1.000
_cell.length_c   1.000
_cell.angle_alpha   90.00
_cell.angle_beta   90.00
_cell.angle_gamma   90.00
#
_symmetry.space_group_name_H-M   'P 1'
#
loop_
_entity.id
_entity.type
_entity.pdbx_description
1 polymer ?
#
loop_
_entity_poly.entity_id
_entity_poly.type
_entity_poly.pdbx_seq_one_letter_code
_entity_poly.pdbx_strand_id
1 'polypeptide(L)'
;EALGSLSDHMRTKKHQKNLETKFRLYSDTTEGDCQIFLNQLETLEKCSFNASLPLVMIVHGWSVDGILEGWIWKMVAALKAYQKPMNVIVADWLTLAHQHYPIAVQNTRYVGQEIAEFLEWLEESIQFSRSNAHLIGYSLGAHVSGFAGSFISGTKKIGRITGLDPAGPLFEGMSPTDRLSPDDADFVDAIHTFTKQHMGLSVGIKQPVAHFDFYPNGGTFQPGCHILHVYSHIAQYGITGITQAVKCAHERSVHLFIDSLVHKNKQITAYWCNDINTFNKGLCLSCRKNRCNTLGYNIREERPPDSRQLFLKTRARMPFKVYHYQFRIHIINEIQGKPIDPTFTMSLTGTKEDAKNLQIPLVQGITGNKTYSFLITLDSDIGDIIMIKFKWEGAPVWENIWDTVQTIIPWTKGIRRPGLIVKALRVKAGETQQKMTFCSQSIDNVHLHPSQEKTFVRCEDRFQTQN
;
A
#
# COMPACT_ATOMS: atom_id res chain seq x y z
N GLU A 1 -31.58 -32.98 -55.43
CA GLU A 1 -31.39 -31.56 -55.01
C GLU A 1 -32.02 -31.24 -53.64
N ALA A 2 -31.81 -32.08 -52.61
CA ALA A 2 -32.43 -31.83 -51.29
C ALA A 2 -31.51 -32.16 -50.09
N LEU A 3 -30.20 -32.10 -50.29
CA LEU A 3 -29.20 -32.34 -49.23
C LEU A 3 -28.13 -31.24 -49.14
N GLY A 4 -28.25 -30.18 -49.96
CA GLY A 4 -27.30 -29.06 -50.01
C GLY A 4 -27.72 -27.79 -49.27
N SER A 5 -28.98 -27.66 -48.82
CA SER A 5 -29.47 -26.38 -48.25
C SER A 5 -29.55 -26.33 -46.72
N LEU A 6 -29.21 -27.42 -46.02
CA LEU A 6 -29.18 -27.46 -44.54
C LEU A 6 -27.83 -27.02 -43.94
N SER A 7 -26.77 -26.98 -44.76
CA SER A 7 -25.42 -26.58 -44.34
C SER A 7 -25.25 -25.05 -44.26
N ASP A 8 -25.97 -24.27 -45.07
CA ASP A 8 -25.83 -22.81 -45.12
C ASP A 8 -26.76 -22.07 -44.13
N HIS A 9 -27.73 -22.74 -43.53
CA HIS A 9 -28.65 -22.12 -42.57
C HIS A 9 -28.22 -22.22 -41.10
N MET A 10 -27.12 -22.94 -40.81
CA MET A 10 -26.58 -23.08 -39.44
C MET A 10 -25.39 -22.16 -39.14
N ARG A 11 -25.01 -21.24 -40.04
CA ARG A 11 -23.83 -20.38 -39.87
C ARG A 11 -24.10 -18.91 -39.52
N THR A 12 -25.36 -18.49 -39.34
CA THR A 12 -25.68 -17.07 -39.06
C THR A 12 -26.86 -16.90 -38.10
N LYS A 13 -26.71 -17.39 -36.86
CA LYS A 13 -27.44 -16.85 -35.69
C LYS A 13 -26.50 -16.83 -34.48
N LYS A 14 -25.54 -15.89 -34.49
CA LYS A 14 -24.91 -15.43 -33.24
C LYS A 14 -26.05 -14.77 -32.46
N HIS A 15 -26.67 -15.48 -31.53
CA HIS A 15 -27.65 -14.89 -30.63
C HIS A 15 -27.02 -13.64 -30.03
N GLN A 16 -27.70 -12.51 -30.16
CA GLN A 16 -27.27 -11.24 -29.59
C GLN A 16 -27.34 -11.40 -28.08
N LYS A 17 -26.25 -11.89 -27.49
CA LYS A 17 -26.10 -12.05 -26.05
C LYS A 17 -26.04 -10.63 -25.49
N ASN A 18 -27.13 -10.19 -24.87
CA ASN A 18 -27.11 -8.94 -24.12
C ASN A 18 -26.23 -9.16 -22.90
N LEU A 19 -25.14 -8.41 -22.82
CA LEU A 19 -24.29 -8.42 -21.64
C LEU A 19 -25.08 -7.83 -20.46
N GLU A 20 -24.94 -8.42 -19.28
CA GLU A 20 -25.51 -7.83 -18.07
C GLU A 20 -24.66 -6.65 -17.57
N THR A 21 -23.35 -6.70 -17.81
CA THR A 21 -22.42 -5.62 -17.51
C THR A 21 -22.58 -4.46 -18.48
N LYS A 22 -22.71 -3.24 -17.95
CA LYS A 22 -22.79 -2.00 -18.73
C LYS A 22 -21.43 -1.32 -18.79
N PHE A 23 -20.94 -1.01 -19.99
CA PHE A 23 -19.67 -0.32 -20.21
C PHE A 23 -19.94 1.18 -20.40
N ARG A 24 -19.70 1.98 -19.37
CA ARG A 24 -19.98 3.43 -19.39
C ARG A 24 -18.69 4.22 -19.63
N LEU A 25 -18.59 4.92 -20.76
CA LEU A 25 -17.45 5.78 -21.10
C LEU A 25 -17.66 7.20 -20.55
N TYR A 26 -16.61 7.74 -19.92
CA TYR A 26 -16.62 9.07 -19.33
C TYR A 26 -15.83 10.07 -20.19
N SER A 27 -16.51 11.13 -20.61
CA SER A 27 -15.92 12.27 -21.34
C SER A 27 -15.63 13.44 -20.39
N ASP A 28 -14.84 14.42 -20.85
CA ASP A 28 -14.52 15.63 -20.07
C ASP A 28 -15.70 16.61 -19.95
N THR A 29 -16.78 16.40 -20.71
CA THR A 29 -17.85 17.38 -20.94
C THR A 29 -19.22 16.98 -20.38
N THR A 30 -19.39 15.78 -19.84
CA THR A 30 -20.70 15.28 -19.34
C THR A 30 -20.55 14.59 -18.00
N GLU A 31 -21.49 14.84 -17.06
CA GLU A 31 -21.83 13.88 -16.01
C GLU A 31 -22.11 12.54 -16.70
N GLY A 32 -21.18 11.61 -16.60
CA GLY A 32 -21.05 10.56 -17.60
C GLY A 32 -22.21 9.58 -17.60
N ASP A 33 -22.78 9.39 -18.78
CA ASP A 33 -23.82 8.37 -19.00
C ASP A 33 -23.79 7.80 -20.43
N CYS A 34 -22.65 7.88 -21.12
CA CYS A 34 -22.54 7.28 -22.45
C CYS A 34 -22.18 5.79 -22.36
N GLN A 35 -23.17 4.93 -22.59
CA GLN A 35 -23.01 3.48 -22.61
C GLN A 35 -22.57 2.98 -23.99
N ILE A 36 -21.49 2.19 -24.01
CA ILE A 36 -21.05 1.44 -25.19
C ILE A 36 -21.71 0.06 -25.14
N PHE A 37 -22.34 -0.33 -26.25
CA PHE A 37 -22.98 -1.64 -26.41
C PHE A 37 -22.12 -2.54 -27.30
N LEU A 38 -21.92 -3.78 -26.86
CA LEU A 38 -21.18 -4.78 -27.62
C LEU A 38 -21.82 -4.99 -29.00
N ASN A 39 -20.98 -5.14 -30.03
CA ASN A 39 -21.41 -5.32 -31.43
C ASN A 39 -22.20 -4.15 -32.03
N GLN A 40 -22.19 -2.96 -31.41
CA GLN A 40 -22.82 -1.75 -31.93
C GLN A 40 -21.78 -0.64 -32.11
N LEU A 41 -21.10 -0.65 -33.25
CA LEU A 41 -20.01 0.30 -33.58
C LEU A 41 -20.43 1.78 -33.45
N GLU A 42 -21.67 2.09 -33.80
CA GLU A 42 -22.27 3.43 -33.70
C GLU A 42 -22.19 4.01 -32.28
N THR A 43 -22.19 3.15 -31.26
CA THR A 43 -22.13 3.57 -29.85
C THR A 43 -20.73 4.05 -29.45
N LEU A 44 -19.67 3.55 -30.11
CA LEU A 44 -18.30 4.03 -29.92
C LEU A 44 -18.15 5.46 -30.44
N GLU A 45 -18.68 5.73 -31.63
CA GLU A 45 -18.67 7.07 -32.23
C GLU A 45 -19.51 8.04 -31.40
N LYS A 46 -20.74 7.64 -31.03
CA LYS A 46 -21.63 8.44 -30.18
C LYS A 46 -21.00 8.80 -28.84
N CYS A 47 -20.26 7.87 -28.23
CA CYS A 47 -19.56 8.11 -26.98
C CYS A 47 -18.19 8.78 -27.14
N SER A 48 -17.75 9.05 -28.38
CA SER A 48 -16.44 9.63 -28.70
C SER A 48 -15.27 8.80 -28.16
N PHE A 49 -15.38 7.47 -28.25
CA PHE A 49 -14.27 6.56 -27.94
C PHE A 49 -13.13 6.79 -28.94
N ASN A 50 -11.90 6.95 -28.44
CA ASN A 50 -10.73 7.18 -29.29
C ASN A 50 -9.79 5.97 -29.26
N ALA A 51 -9.76 5.20 -30.35
CA ALA A 51 -8.93 3.98 -30.48
C ALA A 51 -7.42 4.24 -30.37
N SER A 52 -6.96 5.48 -30.59
CA SER A 52 -5.54 5.85 -30.48
C SER A 52 -5.11 6.13 -29.03
N LEU A 53 -6.06 6.27 -28.09
CA LEU A 53 -5.78 6.50 -26.69
C LEU A 53 -5.79 5.20 -25.89
N PRO A 54 -5.01 5.10 -24.80
CA PRO A 54 -5.10 3.96 -23.88
C PRO A 54 -6.49 3.89 -23.24
N LEU A 55 -6.90 2.69 -22.84
CA LEU A 55 -8.15 2.45 -22.11
C LEU A 55 -7.83 2.13 -20.65
N VAL A 56 -8.40 2.89 -19.71
CA VAL A 56 -8.45 2.52 -18.30
C VAL A 56 -9.89 2.12 -17.96
N MET A 57 -10.07 0.90 -17.51
CA MET A 57 -11.38 0.38 -17.11
C MET A 57 -11.42 0.17 -15.59
N ILE A 58 -12.34 0.85 -14.92
CA ILE A 58 -12.61 0.71 -13.49
C ILE A 58 -13.62 -0.41 -13.30
N VAL A 59 -13.28 -1.39 -12.47
CA VAL A 59 -14.13 -2.55 -12.15
C VAL A 59 -14.41 -2.53 -10.65
N HIS A 60 -15.66 -2.21 -10.28
CA HIS A 60 -16.06 -2.11 -8.86
C HIS A 60 -16.21 -3.48 -8.19
N GLY A 61 -16.40 -3.46 -6.87
CA GLY A 61 -16.52 -4.66 -6.03
C GLY A 61 -17.97 -5.02 -5.66
N TRP A 62 -18.09 -5.82 -4.60
CA TRP A 62 -19.36 -6.20 -3.98
C TRP A 62 -20.10 -4.98 -3.41
N SER A 63 -21.43 -4.92 -3.57
CA SER A 63 -22.26 -3.83 -3.04
C SER A 63 -23.42 -4.37 -2.21
N VAL A 64 -23.51 -3.95 -0.95
CA VAL A 64 -24.59 -4.35 -0.03
C VAL A 64 -25.83 -3.49 -0.20
N ASP A 65 -25.64 -2.25 -0.61
CA ASP A 65 -26.66 -1.20 -0.72
C ASP A 65 -27.22 -1.06 -2.15
N GLY A 66 -26.66 -1.80 -3.11
CA GLY A 66 -27.12 -1.79 -4.50
C GLY A 66 -26.85 -0.44 -5.17
N ILE A 67 -25.82 0.27 -4.74
CA ILE A 67 -25.39 1.55 -5.32
C ILE A 67 -23.88 1.55 -5.62
N LEU A 68 -23.50 2.29 -6.67
CA LEU A 68 -22.10 2.54 -6.99
C LEU A 68 -21.48 3.48 -5.94
N GLU A 69 -20.35 3.05 -5.37
CA GLU A 69 -19.67 3.79 -4.30
C GLU A 69 -19.01 5.08 -4.82
N GLY A 70 -19.02 6.13 -4.00
CA GLY A 70 -18.55 7.45 -4.40
C GLY A 70 -17.06 7.55 -4.78
N TRP A 71 -16.25 6.55 -4.45
CA TRP A 71 -14.85 6.50 -4.87
C TRP A 71 -14.69 6.32 -6.38
N ILE A 72 -15.66 5.70 -7.06
CA ILE A 72 -15.62 5.49 -8.52
C ILE A 72 -15.52 6.83 -9.23
N TRP A 73 -16.37 7.79 -8.84
CA TRP A 73 -16.37 9.15 -9.40
C TRP A 73 -15.07 9.90 -9.12
N LYS A 74 -14.51 9.74 -7.91
CA LYS A 74 -13.21 10.32 -7.55
C LYS A 74 -12.07 9.73 -8.39
N MET A 75 -12.11 8.43 -8.68
CA MET A 75 -11.14 7.76 -9.55
C MET A 75 -11.27 8.22 -11.00
N VAL A 76 -12.49 8.27 -11.55
CA VAL A 76 -12.76 8.79 -12.89
C VAL A 76 -12.22 10.21 -13.02
N ALA A 77 -12.55 11.09 -12.08
CA ALA A 77 -12.06 12.47 -12.08
C ALA A 77 -10.52 12.54 -12.02
N ALA A 78 -9.88 11.72 -11.18
CA ALA A 78 -8.42 11.68 -11.07
C ALA A 78 -7.74 11.17 -12.36
N LEU A 79 -8.31 10.17 -13.04
CA LEU A 79 -7.81 9.65 -14.31
C LEU A 79 -7.99 10.65 -15.45
N LYS A 80 -9.17 11.30 -15.54
CA LYS A 80 -9.45 12.30 -16.58
C LYS A 80 -8.63 13.58 -16.40
N ALA A 81 -8.36 13.99 -15.16
CA ALA A 81 -7.45 15.10 -14.86
C ALA A 81 -5.95 14.74 -15.03
N TYR A 82 -5.62 13.48 -15.31
CA TYR A 82 -4.25 13.07 -15.52
C TYR A 82 -3.72 13.62 -16.85
N GLN A 83 -2.47 14.11 -16.85
CA GLN A 83 -1.85 14.79 -18.00
C GLN A 83 -1.86 14.00 -19.33
N LYS A 84 -1.93 12.67 -19.29
CA LYS A 84 -2.01 11.83 -20.49
C LYS A 84 -3.48 11.51 -20.79
N PRO A 85 -4.02 11.89 -21.95
CA PRO A 85 -5.40 11.58 -22.30
C PRO A 85 -5.61 10.07 -22.43
N MET A 86 -6.77 9.59 -22.00
CA MET A 86 -7.16 8.19 -22.00
C MET A 86 -8.67 8.04 -22.10
N ASN A 87 -9.14 6.90 -22.62
CA ASN A 87 -10.52 6.47 -22.49
C ASN A 87 -10.71 5.93 -21.06
N VAL A 88 -11.74 6.41 -20.35
CA VAL A 88 -12.06 5.92 -18.99
C VAL A 88 -13.43 5.26 -19.01
N ILE A 89 -13.47 3.95 -18.82
CA ILE A 89 -14.71 3.16 -18.76
C ILE A 89 -14.95 2.68 -17.34
N VAL A 90 -16.20 2.73 -16.87
CA VAL A 90 -16.65 1.97 -15.70
C VAL A 90 -17.41 0.75 -16.19
N ALA A 91 -16.95 -0.44 -15.78
CA ALA A 91 -17.69 -1.68 -15.94
C ALA A 91 -18.70 -1.81 -14.81
N ASP A 92 -19.95 -1.44 -15.08
CA ASP A 92 -21.06 -1.48 -14.13
C ASP A 92 -21.74 -2.85 -14.19
N TRP A 93 -21.42 -3.68 -13.21
CA TRP A 93 -21.99 -5.02 -12.99
C TRP A 93 -22.80 -5.07 -11.69
N LEU A 94 -23.37 -3.93 -11.26
CA LEU A 94 -24.01 -3.75 -9.97
C LEU A 94 -25.14 -4.76 -9.69
N THR A 95 -25.91 -5.15 -10.71
CA THR A 95 -26.97 -6.17 -10.60
C THR A 95 -26.44 -7.53 -10.15
N LEU A 96 -25.25 -7.89 -10.63
CA LEU A 96 -24.55 -9.14 -10.31
C LEU A 96 -23.70 -9.02 -9.03
N ALA A 97 -23.24 -7.81 -8.70
CA ALA A 97 -22.49 -7.51 -7.48
C ALA A 97 -23.39 -7.40 -6.25
N HIS A 98 -24.63 -6.93 -6.41
CA HIS A 98 -25.61 -6.79 -5.34
C HIS A 98 -26.37 -8.10 -5.12
N GLN A 99 -25.62 -9.15 -4.79
CA GLN A 99 -26.12 -10.49 -4.48
C GLN A 99 -25.52 -10.97 -3.16
N HIS A 100 -26.04 -12.06 -2.61
CA HIS A 100 -25.36 -12.74 -1.50
C HIS A 100 -23.90 -13.03 -1.87
N TYR A 101 -22.98 -12.78 -0.93
CA TYR A 101 -21.54 -12.77 -1.23
C TYR A 101 -21.03 -14.00 -2.03
N PRO A 102 -21.38 -15.26 -1.69
CA PRO A 102 -20.95 -16.41 -2.50
C PRO A 102 -21.47 -16.40 -3.95
N ILE A 103 -22.68 -15.87 -4.19
CA ILE A 103 -23.25 -15.71 -5.53
C ILE A 103 -22.50 -14.61 -6.27
N ALA A 104 -22.26 -13.47 -5.62
CA ALA A 104 -21.46 -12.39 -6.21
C ALA A 104 -20.04 -12.85 -6.57
N VAL A 105 -19.43 -13.72 -5.74
CA VAL A 105 -18.14 -14.38 -6.03
C VAL A 105 -18.24 -15.23 -7.29
N GLN A 106 -19.28 -16.06 -7.46
CA GLN A 106 -19.45 -16.86 -8.67
C GLN A 106 -19.62 -15.98 -9.92
N ASN A 107 -20.38 -14.89 -9.79
CA ASN A 107 -20.61 -13.93 -10.88
C ASN A 107 -19.32 -13.26 -11.37
N THR A 108 -18.26 -13.21 -10.57
CA THR A 108 -17.00 -12.57 -10.99
C THR A 108 -16.39 -13.20 -12.25
N ARG A 109 -16.54 -14.53 -12.44
CA ARG A 109 -16.09 -15.20 -13.68
C ARG A 109 -16.93 -14.79 -14.88
N TYR A 110 -18.25 -14.74 -14.69
CA TYR A 110 -19.17 -14.34 -15.75
C TYR A 110 -18.86 -12.91 -16.21
N VAL A 111 -18.72 -11.96 -15.28
CA VAL A 111 -18.36 -10.57 -15.60
C VAL A 111 -16.97 -10.47 -16.23
N GLY A 112 -16.00 -11.26 -15.75
CA GLY A 112 -14.67 -11.34 -16.36
C GLY A 112 -14.75 -11.76 -17.83
N GLN A 113 -15.56 -12.77 -18.14
CA GLN A 113 -15.81 -13.19 -19.52
C GLN A 113 -16.45 -12.08 -20.36
N GLU A 114 -17.44 -11.34 -19.83
CA GLU A 114 -18.06 -10.22 -20.55
C GLU A 114 -17.05 -9.09 -20.86
N ILE A 115 -16.13 -8.79 -19.94
CA ILE A 115 -15.05 -7.81 -20.17
C ILE A 115 -14.06 -8.32 -21.23
N ALA A 116 -13.71 -9.60 -21.21
CA ALA A 116 -12.86 -10.21 -22.24
C ALA A 116 -13.53 -10.11 -23.63
N GLU A 117 -14.79 -10.54 -23.74
CA GLU A 117 -15.60 -10.43 -24.96
C GLU A 117 -15.65 -8.97 -25.47
N PHE A 118 -15.76 -7.99 -24.57
CA PHE A 118 -15.73 -6.56 -24.91
C PHE A 118 -14.37 -6.11 -25.47
N LEU A 119 -13.26 -6.46 -24.83
CA LEU A 119 -11.92 -6.07 -25.30
C LEU A 119 -11.55 -6.74 -26.63
N GLU A 120 -11.94 -8.00 -26.82
CA GLU A 120 -11.75 -8.70 -28.10
C GLU A 120 -12.57 -8.08 -29.22
N TRP A 121 -13.82 -7.71 -28.93
CA TRP A 121 -14.65 -7.00 -29.89
C TRP A 121 -14.04 -5.65 -30.32
N LEU A 122 -13.43 -4.90 -29.39
CA LEU A 122 -12.70 -3.66 -29.74
C LEU A 122 -11.47 -3.95 -30.63
N GLU A 123 -10.71 -5.02 -30.35
CA GLU A 123 -9.57 -5.39 -31.21
C GLU A 123 -10.04 -5.80 -32.61
N GLU A 124 -11.09 -6.60 -32.71
CA GLU A 124 -11.63 -7.08 -33.98
C GLU A 124 -12.23 -5.94 -34.81
N SER A 125 -13.00 -5.06 -34.17
CA SER A 125 -13.84 -4.08 -34.88
C SER A 125 -13.13 -2.77 -35.21
N ILE A 126 -12.22 -2.31 -34.34
CA ILE A 126 -11.53 -1.02 -34.48
C ILE A 126 -10.02 -1.12 -34.31
N GLN A 127 -9.46 -2.34 -34.33
CA GLN A 127 -8.02 -2.59 -34.21
C GLN A 127 -7.40 -2.02 -32.93
N PHE A 128 -8.21 -1.87 -31.87
CA PHE A 128 -7.72 -1.44 -30.57
C PHE A 128 -6.79 -2.51 -29.97
N SER A 129 -5.59 -2.11 -29.57
CA SER A 129 -4.66 -3.06 -28.94
C SER A 129 -5.05 -3.32 -27.48
N ARG A 130 -5.42 -4.56 -27.15
CA ARG A 130 -5.69 -4.98 -25.76
C ARG A 130 -4.50 -4.78 -24.81
N SER A 131 -3.26 -4.71 -25.34
CA SER A 131 -2.07 -4.34 -24.57
C SER A 131 -2.04 -2.86 -24.13
N ASN A 132 -2.91 -2.01 -24.69
CA ASN A 132 -3.11 -0.63 -24.25
C ASN A 132 -4.26 -0.48 -23.23
N ALA A 133 -4.82 -1.60 -22.75
CA ALA A 133 -5.83 -1.62 -21.70
C ALA A 133 -5.21 -1.78 -20.30
N HIS A 134 -5.73 -1.01 -19.34
CA HIS A 134 -5.42 -1.10 -17.92
C HIS A 134 -6.71 -1.32 -17.13
N LEU A 135 -6.89 -2.50 -16.55
CA LEU A 135 -8.01 -2.79 -15.66
C LEU A 135 -7.64 -2.43 -14.22
N ILE A 136 -8.47 -1.64 -13.55
CA ILE A 136 -8.32 -1.29 -12.13
C ILE A 136 -9.50 -1.90 -11.39
N GLY A 137 -9.26 -3.02 -10.71
CA GLY A 137 -10.28 -3.78 -10.02
C GLY A 137 -10.24 -3.60 -8.51
N TYR A 138 -11.36 -3.25 -7.88
CA TYR A 138 -11.48 -3.12 -6.42
C TYR A 138 -12.22 -4.31 -5.81
N SER A 139 -11.70 -4.89 -4.71
CA SER A 139 -12.34 -6.00 -4.01
C SER A 139 -12.62 -7.20 -4.94
N LEU A 140 -13.89 -7.63 -5.11
CA LEU A 140 -14.28 -8.63 -6.12
C LEU A 140 -13.90 -8.22 -7.55
N GLY A 141 -13.89 -6.92 -7.87
CA GLY A 141 -13.51 -6.39 -9.18
C GLY A 141 -12.06 -6.69 -9.56
N ALA A 142 -11.17 -6.91 -8.59
CA ALA A 142 -9.81 -7.35 -8.85
C ALA A 142 -9.77 -8.76 -9.45
N HIS A 143 -10.61 -9.67 -8.94
CA HIS A 143 -10.75 -11.02 -9.49
C HIS A 143 -11.49 -11.02 -10.82
N VAL A 144 -12.52 -10.19 -10.98
CA VAL A 144 -13.16 -9.95 -12.29
C VAL A 144 -12.10 -9.55 -13.33
N SER A 145 -11.20 -8.64 -12.97
CA SER A 145 -10.13 -8.19 -13.86
C SER A 145 -9.15 -9.32 -14.21
N GLY A 146 -8.79 -10.15 -13.23
CA GLY A 146 -7.96 -11.34 -13.45
C GLY A 146 -8.63 -12.36 -14.38
N PHE A 147 -9.91 -12.65 -14.13
CA PHE A 147 -10.70 -13.54 -14.99
C PHE A 147 -10.82 -13.00 -16.41
N ALA A 148 -11.05 -11.69 -16.59
CA ALA A 148 -11.02 -11.06 -17.91
C ALA A 148 -9.69 -11.34 -18.62
N GLY A 149 -8.56 -11.14 -17.92
CA GLY A 149 -7.23 -11.48 -18.43
C GLY A 149 -7.07 -12.95 -18.84
N SER A 150 -7.62 -13.88 -18.05
CA SER A 150 -7.56 -15.32 -18.33
C SER A 150 -8.46 -15.79 -19.47
N PHE A 151 -9.56 -15.08 -19.76
CA PHE A 151 -10.52 -15.42 -20.82
C PHE A 151 -10.16 -14.83 -22.18
N ILE A 152 -9.19 -13.91 -22.23
CA ILE A 152 -8.62 -13.38 -23.46
C ILE A 152 -8.02 -14.52 -24.28
N SER A 153 -8.48 -14.65 -25.52
CA SER A 153 -8.01 -15.64 -26.49
C SER A 153 -6.66 -15.27 -27.10
N GLY A 154 -5.92 -16.28 -27.52
CA GLY A 154 -4.63 -16.11 -28.22
C GLY A 154 -3.45 -15.84 -27.29
N THR A 155 -2.39 -15.25 -27.83
CA THR A 155 -1.11 -15.05 -27.11
C THR A 155 -0.91 -13.63 -26.58
N LYS A 156 -1.72 -12.67 -27.02
CA LYS A 156 -1.65 -11.28 -26.56
C LYS A 156 -2.42 -11.13 -25.25
N LYS A 157 -1.84 -10.44 -24.29
CA LYS A 157 -2.46 -10.18 -22.98
C LYS A 157 -2.98 -8.74 -22.87
N ILE A 158 -3.81 -8.53 -21.86
CA ILE A 158 -4.15 -7.19 -21.36
C ILE A 158 -2.86 -6.51 -20.89
N GLY A 159 -2.71 -5.21 -21.14
CA GLY A 159 -1.49 -4.47 -20.79
C GLY A 159 -1.21 -4.48 -19.29
N ARG A 160 -2.18 -4.05 -18.48
CA ARG A 160 -2.02 -3.97 -17.04
C ARG A 160 -3.29 -4.31 -16.27
N ILE A 161 -3.14 -5.00 -15.14
CA ILE A 161 -4.19 -5.14 -14.12
C ILE A 161 -3.67 -4.59 -12.80
N THR A 162 -4.42 -3.69 -12.17
CA THR A 162 -4.18 -3.27 -10.78
C THR A 162 -5.29 -3.79 -9.87
N GLY A 163 -4.93 -4.62 -8.89
CA GLY A 163 -5.82 -5.11 -7.84
C GLY A 163 -5.80 -4.19 -6.62
N LEU A 164 -6.92 -3.54 -6.33
CA LEU A 164 -7.11 -2.67 -5.16
C LEU A 164 -7.81 -3.46 -4.05
N ASP A 165 -7.01 -3.90 -3.08
CA ASP A 165 -7.37 -4.80 -1.97
C ASP A 165 -8.25 -5.97 -2.43
N PRO A 166 -7.73 -6.88 -3.29
CA PRO A 166 -8.52 -7.99 -3.83
C PRO A 166 -9.19 -8.80 -2.72
N ALA A 167 -10.39 -9.32 -2.97
CA ALA A 167 -11.17 -10.00 -1.94
C ALA A 167 -10.50 -11.29 -1.45
N GLY A 168 -10.48 -11.52 -0.14
CA GLY A 168 -9.91 -12.72 0.49
C GLY A 168 -10.92 -13.87 0.61
N PRO A 169 -12.13 -13.66 1.17
CA PRO A 169 -13.07 -14.76 1.40
C PRO A 169 -13.46 -15.46 0.09
N LEU A 170 -13.31 -16.79 0.06
CA LEU A 170 -13.50 -17.67 -1.11
C LEU A 170 -12.44 -17.57 -2.22
N PHE A 171 -11.38 -16.76 -2.04
CA PHE A 171 -10.24 -16.66 -2.98
C PHE A 171 -8.88 -16.97 -2.33
N GLU A 172 -8.73 -16.73 -1.03
CA GLU A 172 -7.52 -17.11 -0.28
C GLU A 172 -7.31 -18.63 -0.33
N GLY A 173 -6.07 -19.04 -0.61
CA GLY A 173 -5.67 -20.43 -0.82
C GLY A 173 -6.00 -21.00 -2.20
N MET A 174 -6.74 -20.26 -3.04
CA MET A 174 -7.16 -20.76 -4.35
C MET A 174 -6.03 -20.74 -5.38
N SER A 175 -6.15 -21.64 -6.36
CA SER A 175 -5.27 -21.75 -7.54
C SER A 175 -5.19 -20.42 -8.30
N PRO A 176 -4.06 -20.06 -8.93
CA PRO A 176 -3.96 -18.89 -9.82
C PRO A 176 -5.09 -18.76 -10.85
N THR A 177 -5.66 -19.89 -11.33
CA THR A 177 -6.77 -19.92 -12.29
C THR A 177 -8.14 -19.50 -11.72
N ASP A 178 -8.22 -19.38 -10.39
CA ASP A 178 -9.46 -19.17 -9.65
C ASP A 178 -9.48 -17.85 -8.89
N ARG A 179 -8.55 -16.94 -9.21
CA ARG A 179 -8.41 -15.61 -8.60
C ARG A 179 -7.58 -14.71 -9.53
N LEU A 180 -7.21 -13.53 -9.03
CA LEU A 180 -6.22 -12.68 -9.69
C LEU A 180 -4.85 -13.34 -9.57
N SER A 181 -4.08 -13.31 -10.65
CA SER A 181 -2.74 -13.87 -10.74
C SER A 181 -1.81 -13.01 -11.61
N PRO A 182 -0.48 -13.14 -11.48
CA PRO A 182 0.46 -12.48 -12.37
C PRO A 182 0.31 -12.88 -13.84
N ASP A 183 -0.29 -14.05 -14.12
CA ASP A 183 -0.45 -14.58 -15.48
C ASP A 183 -1.58 -13.88 -16.26
N ASP A 184 -2.45 -13.13 -15.58
CA ASP A 184 -3.68 -12.59 -16.19
C ASP A 184 -3.41 -11.37 -17.10
N ALA A 185 -2.25 -10.73 -17.00
CA ALA A 185 -1.88 -9.60 -17.84
C ALA A 185 -0.38 -9.54 -18.12
N ASP A 186 0.00 -8.63 -19.00
CA ASP A 186 1.39 -8.28 -19.24
C ASP A 186 2.06 -7.67 -17.99
N PHE A 187 1.30 -6.98 -17.15
CA PHE A 187 1.77 -6.52 -15.85
C PHE A 187 0.62 -6.52 -14.84
N VAL A 188 0.92 -6.94 -13.61
CA VAL A 188 -0.07 -7.03 -12.53
C VAL A 188 0.54 -6.46 -11.27
N ASP A 189 -0.13 -5.48 -10.67
CA ASP A 189 0.23 -4.90 -9.37
C ASP A 189 -0.96 -4.93 -8.41
N ALA A 190 -0.72 -5.20 -7.13
CA ALA A 190 -1.79 -5.28 -6.13
C ALA A 190 -1.48 -4.47 -4.87
N ILE A 191 -2.49 -3.81 -4.30
CA ILE A 191 -2.38 -3.02 -3.08
C ILE A 191 -3.24 -3.66 -1.99
N HIS A 192 -2.61 -4.23 -0.97
CA HIS A 192 -3.23 -4.95 0.12
C HIS A 192 -3.33 -4.07 1.36
N THR A 193 -4.55 -3.67 1.74
CA THR A 193 -4.78 -2.72 2.83
C THR A 193 -5.53 -3.30 4.01
N PHE A 194 -6.22 -4.45 3.85
CA PHE A 194 -7.03 -5.04 4.92
C PHE A 194 -6.98 -6.58 4.96
N THR A 195 -5.79 -7.13 5.21
CA THR A 195 -5.45 -8.57 5.12
C THR A 195 -5.49 -9.36 6.43
N LYS A 196 -5.70 -8.70 7.58
CA LYS A 196 -5.62 -9.37 8.89
C LYS A 196 -7.01 -9.65 9.42
N GLN A 197 -7.28 -10.93 9.68
CA GLN A 197 -8.40 -11.36 10.51
C GLN A 197 -8.30 -10.69 11.89
N HIS A 198 -9.10 -9.67 12.15
CA HIS A 198 -9.47 -9.28 13.51
C HIS A 198 -10.89 -9.78 13.73
N MET A 199 -11.11 -10.51 14.81
CA MET A 199 -12.42 -11.13 15.11
C MET A 199 -12.90 -12.10 14.01
N GLY A 200 -11.98 -12.75 13.29
CA GLY A 200 -12.31 -13.67 12.19
C GLY A 200 -12.71 -13.00 10.86
N LEU A 201 -12.72 -11.67 10.79
CA LEU A 201 -13.06 -10.91 9.59
C LEU A 201 -11.79 -10.41 8.90
N SER A 202 -11.43 -11.01 7.77
CA SER A 202 -10.50 -10.44 6.78
C SER A 202 -11.28 -10.26 5.49
N VAL A 203 -11.20 -9.07 4.89
CA VAL A 203 -11.88 -8.79 3.61
C VAL A 203 -10.89 -8.84 2.46
N GLY A 204 -9.67 -8.33 2.65
CA GLY A 204 -8.60 -8.42 1.66
C GLY A 204 -7.88 -9.77 1.69
N ILE A 205 -7.41 -10.20 0.52
CA ILE A 205 -6.54 -11.37 0.34
C ILE A 205 -5.14 -11.06 0.88
N LYS A 206 -4.57 -11.99 1.64
CA LYS A 206 -3.26 -11.86 2.26
C LYS A 206 -2.15 -12.37 1.35
N GLN A 207 -2.36 -13.51 0.70
CA GLN A 207 -1.36 -14.06 -0.21
C GLN A 207 -1.03 -13.09 -1.36
N PRO A 208 0.21 -13.11 -1.88
CA PRO A 208 0.56 -12.40 -3.09
C PRO A 208 -0.23 -12.93 -4.29
N VAL A 209 -0.68 -12.02 -5.15
CA VAL A 209 -1.48 -12.29 -6.35
C VAL A 209 -0.96 -11.55 -7.59
N ALA A 210 0.11 -10.77 -7.47
CA ALA A 210 0.61 -9.88 -8.51
C ALA A 210 2.13 -10.03 -8.74
N HIS A 211 2.66 -9.33 -9.74
CA HIS A 211 4.12 -9.20 -9.92
C HIS A 211 4.72 -8.38 -8.79
N PHE A 212 4.03 -7.30 -8.38
CA PHE A 212 4.35 -6.48 -7.22
C PHE A 212 3.13 -6.36 -6.31
N ASP A 213 3.27 -6.84 -5.08
CA ASP A 213 2.24 -6.84 -4.05
C ASP A 213 2.65 -5.85 -2.95
N PHE A 214 1.94 -4.73 -2.87
CA PHE A 214 2.18 -3.66 -1.90
C PHE A 214 1.37 -3.90 -0.63
N TYR A 215 2.03 -3.85 0.52
CA TYR A 215 1.40 -3.97 1.84
C TYR A 215 1.61 -2.68 2.65
N PRO A 216 0.89 -1.58 2.33
CA PRO A 216 0.91 -0.35 3.11
C PRO A 216 0.64 -0.61 4.59
N ASN A 217 1.55 -0.12 5.44
CA ASN A 217 1.49 -0.29 6.89
C ASN A 217 1.50 -1.75 7.35
N GLY A 218 2.01 -2.67 6.51
CA GLY A 218 1.97 -4.11 6.72
C GLY A 218 0.71 -4.79 6.17
N GLY A 219 -0.17 -4.03 5.53
CA GLY A 219 -1.40 -4.49 4.87
C GLY A 219 -2.49 -4.98 5.81
N THR A 220 -2.31 -4.84 7.14
CA THR A 220 -3.27 -5.36 8.12
C THR A 220 -4.38 -4.35 8.41
N PHE A 221 -4.00 -3.13 8.78
CA PHE A 221 -4.88 -2.00 9.04
C PHE A 221 -4.20 -0.70 8.61
N GLN A 222 -5.03 0.30 8.29
CA GLN A 222 -4.55 1.57 7.76
C GLN A 222 -4.67 2.68 8.82
N PRO A 223 -3.66 3.56 8.95
CA PRO A 223 -3.72 4.69 9.85
C PRO A 223 -4.99 5.54 9.63
N GLY A 224 -5.70 5.85 10.71
CA GLY A 224 -6.98 6.55 10.67
C GLY A 224 -8.23 5.68 10.47
N CYS A 225 -8.07 4.36 10.28
CA CYS A 225 -9.19 3.40 10.15
C CYS A 225 -9.32 2.45 11.36
N HIS A 226 -8.76 2.81 12.53
CA HIS A 226 -8.74 1.92 13.69
C HIS A 226 -10.14 1.63 14.26
N ILE A 227 -10.35 0.36 14.65
CA ILE A 227 -11.56 -0.13 15.34
C ILE A 227 -11.86 0.60 16.65
N LEU A 228 -10.91 1.32 17.27
CA LEU A 228 -11.23 2.17 18.42
C LEU A 228 -12.20 3.32 18.07
N HIS A 229 -12.26 3.71 16.78
CA HIS A 229 -13.33 4.56 16.27
C HIS A 229 -14.65 3.83 16.06
N VAL A 230 -14.74 2.51 16.25
CA VAL A 230 -16.02 1.78 16.27
C VAL A 230 -16.87 2.28 17.43
N TYR A 231 -16.33 2.75 18.56
CA TYR A 231 -17.16 3.42 19.56
C TYR A 231 -17.73 4.75 19.05
N SER A 232 -16.94 5.58 18.37
CA SER A 232 -17.45 6.82 17.75
C SER A 232 -18.40 6.54 16.59
N HIS A 233 -18.14 5.50 15.79
CA HIS A 233 -18.96 5.10 14.66
C HIS A 233 -20.21 4.31 15.10
N ILE A 234 -20.19 3.59 16.24
CA ILE A 234 -21.39 2.99 16.86
C ILE A 234 -22.22 4.08 17.52
N ALA A 235 -21.59 5.05 18.19
CA ALA A 235 -22.29 6.20 18.74
C ALA A 235 -22.96 7.03 17.64
N GLN A 236 -22.34 7.14 16.46
CA GLN A 236 -22.86 7.93 15.34
C GLN A 236 -23.78 7.14 14.39
N TYR A 237 -23.53 5.85 14.18
CA TYR A 237 -24.17 5.02 13.14
C TYR A 237 -24.71 3.66 13.66
N GLY A 238 -24.67 3.38 14.97
CA GLY A 238 -25.14 2.11 15.54
C GLY A 238 -24.28 0.91 15.13
N ILE A 239 -24.85 -0.30 15.06
CA ILE A 239 -24.13 -1.55 14.72
C ILE A 239 -23.44 -1.47 13.33
N THR A 240 -23.88 -0.55 12.45
CA THR A 240 -23.24 -0.26 11.15
C THR A 240 -21.89 0.45 11.27
N GLY A 241 -21.51 0.94 12.46
CA GLY A 241 -20.18 1.49 12.69
C GLY A 241 -19.05 0.47 12.49
N ILE A 242 -19.35 -0.82 12.63
CA ILE A 242 -18.41 -1.92 12.35
C ILE A 242 -18.19 -2.08 10.84
N THR A 243 -19.25 -1.98 10.03
CA THR A 243 -19.15 -2.08 8.56
C THR A 243 -18.42 -0.88 7.97
N GLN A 244 -18.61 0.32 8.56
CA GLN A 244 -17.90 1.52 8.13
C GLN A 244 -16.39 1.47 8.41
N ALA A 245 -15.97 0.92 9.55
CA ALA A 245 -14.55 0.77 9.87
C ALA A 245 -13.87 -0.26 8.94
N VAL A 246 -14.56 -1.36 8.64
CA VAL A 246 -14.13 -2.37 7.65
C VAL A 246 -13.97 -1.74 6.26
N LYS A 247 -14.96 -0.96 5.83
CA LYS A 247 -14.91 -0.25 4.54
C LYS A 247 -13.76 0.77 4.48
N CYS A 248 -13.45 1.49 5.57
CA CYS A 248 -12.34 2.45 5.60
C CYS A 248 -10.98 1.82 5.24
N ALA A 249 -10.65 0.69 5.88
CA ALA A 249 -9.37 0.02 5.64
C ALA A 249 -9.33 -0.63 4.24
N HIS A 250 -10.46 -1.17 3.78
CA HIS A 250 -10.59 -1.80 2.47
C HIS A 250 -10.48 -0.78 1.31
N GLU A 251 -11.25 0.31 1.38
CA GLU A 251 -11.28 1.41 0.39
C GLU A 251 -9.99 2.25 0.40
N ARG A 252 -9.11 2.09 1.41
CA ARG A 252 -7.82 2.80 1.43
C ARG A 252 -6.95 2.49 0.21
N SER A 253 -7.01 1.26 -0.32
CA SER A 253 -6.30 0.88 -1.54
C SER A 253 -6.64 1.82 -2.71
N VAL A 254 -7.93 2.12 -2.88
CA VAL A 254 -8.46 3.06 -3.88
C VAL A 254 -7.90 4.47 -3.66
N HIS A 255 -7.95 4.97 -2.42
CA HIS A 255 -7.44 6.31 -2.13
C HIS A 255 -5.91 6.43 -2.29
N LEU A 256 -5.15 5.39 -1.99
CA LEU A 256 -3.71 5.35 -2.25
C LEU A 256 -3.41 5.40 -3.76
N PHE A 257 -4.20 4.70 -4.57
CA PHE A 257 -4.07 4.77 -6.02
C PHE A 257 -4.45 6.14 -6.57
N ILE A 258 -5.55 6.75 -6.10
CA ILE A 258 -5.94 8.12 -6.46
C ILE A 258 -4.83 9.13 -6.07
N ASP A 259 -4.25 9.00 -4.88
CA ASP A 259 -3.14 9.86 -4.42
C ASP A 259 -1.94 9.79 -5.38
N SER A 260 -1.65 8.60 -5.93
CA SER A 260 -0.57 8.42 -6.91
C SER A 260 -0.82 9.14 -8.24
N LEU A 261 -2.10 9.28 -8.65
CA LEU A 261 -2.51 10.01 -9.85
C LEU A 261 -2.42 11.53 -9.64
N VAL A 262 -2.93 12.01 -8.51
CA VAL A 262 -3.10 13.45 -8.22
C VAL A 262 -1.79 14.09 -7.76
N HIS A 263 -0.99 13.41 -6.93
CA HIS A 263 0.22 14.00 -6.31
C HIS A 263 1.51 13.47 -6.95
N LYS A 264 1.80 13.93 -8.18
CA LYS A 264 3.00 13.53 -8.94
C LYS A 264 4.33 13.83 -8.25
N ASN A 265 4.41 14.87 -7.43
CA ASN A 265 5.61 15.22 -6.66
C ASN A 265 5.71 14.49 -5.31
N LYS A 266 4.65 13.78 -4.90
CA LYS A 266 4.60 13.00 -3.64
C LYS A 266 4.34 11.52 -3.90
N GLN A 267 4.99 10.96 -4.91
CA GLN A 267 4.98 9.52 -5.17
C GLN A 267 5.53 8.75 -3.96
N ILE A 268 4.88 7.63 -3.65
CA ILE A 268 5.16 6.83 -2.46
C ILE A 268 6.07 5.67 -2.84
N THR A 269 7.23 5.59 -2.18
CA THR A 269 8.20 4.51 -2.40
C THR A 269 7.88 3.34 -1.49
N ALA A 270 7.84 2.14 -2.05
CA ALA A 270 7.72 0.89 -1.33
C ALA A 270 8.98 0.05 -1.48
N TYR A 271 9.26 -0.78 -0.48
CA TYR A 271 10.52 -1.51 -0.37
C TYR A 271 10.28 -3.00 -0.25
N TRP A 272 10.94 -3.78 -1.10
CA TRP A 272 10.94 -5.23 -1.02
C TRP A 272 11.53 -5.70 0.32
N CYS A 273 10.79 -6.56 1.01
CA CYS A 273 11.21 -7.13 2.29
C CYS A 273 10.57 -8.52 2.45
N ASN A 274 11.19 -9.37 3.27
CA ASN A 274 10.66 -10.71 3.52
C ASN A 274 9.44 -10.68 4.45
N ASP A 275 9.38 -9.72 5.37
CA ASP A 275 8.32 -9.60 6.35
C ASP A 275 8.25 -8.18 6.94
N ILE A 276 7.09 -7.86 7.51
CA ILE A 276 6.81 -6.56 8.10
C ILE A 276 7.67 -6.25 9.34
N ASN A 277 8.12 -7.24 10.12
CA ASN A 277 8.93 -7.01 11.30
C ASN A 277 10.35 -6.57 10.91
N THR A 278 10.92 -7.21 9.89
CA THR A 278 12.20 -6.82 9.28
C THR A 278 12.11 -5.42 8.66
N PHE A 279 10.99 -5.09 8.01
CA PHE A 279 10.73 -3.75 7.50
C PHE A 279 10.63 -2.70 8.62
N ASN A 280 9.89 -2.98 9.70
CA ASN A 280 9.76 -2.09 10.86
C ASN A 280 11.10 -1.86 11.61
N LYS A 281 12.09 -2.74 11.41
CA LYS A 281 13.48 -2.52 11.87
C LYS A 281 14.31 -1.62 10.95
N GLY A 282 13.73 -1.16 9.84
CA GLY A 282 14.39 -0.31 8.82
C GLY A 282 15.38 -1.06 7.93
N LEU A 283 15.42 -2.39 7.96
CA LEU A 283 16.46 -3.19 7.31
C LEU A 283 16.30 -3.30 5.78
N CYS A 284 15.13 -2.92 5.25
CA CYS A 284 14.74 -3.15 3.86
C CYS A 284 14.75 -1.89 2.96
N LEU A 285 15.25 -0.74 3.43
CA LEU A 285 15.18 0.54 2.69
C LEU A 285 16.13 0.66 1.47
N SER A 286 16.45 -0.42 0.76
CA SER A 286 17.36 -0.41 -0.39
C SER A 286 16.60 -0.39 -1.72
N CYS A 287 16.99 0.47 -2.64
CA CYS A 287 16.47 0.49 -4.02
C CYS A 287 17.35 -0.26 -5.04
N ARG A 288 18.54 -0.73 -4.63
CA ARG A 288 19.44 -1.48 -5.53
C ARG A 288 18.78 -2.78 -6.03
N LYS A 289 19.04 -3.15 -7.29
CA LYS A 289 18.50 -4.36 -7.93
C LYS A 289 16.97 -4.45 -7.82
N ASN A 290 16.29 -3.33 -8.05
CA ASN A 290 14.82 -3.21 -8.08
C ASN A 290 14.14 -3.63 -6.76
N ARG A 291 14.85 -3.48 -5.64
CA ARG A 291 14.32 -3.76 -4.29
C ARG A 291 13.40 -2.64 -3.77
N CYS A 292 13.07 -1.66 -4.59
CA CYS A 292 12.04 -0.69 -4.29
C CYS A 292 11.26 -0.36 -5.57
N ASN A 293 10.00 0.02 -5.44
CA ASN A 293 9.16 0.46 -6.55
C ASN A 293 8.20 1.56 -6.09
N THR A 294 7.52 2.22 -7.02
CA THR A 294 6.53 3.27 -6.73
C THR A 294 5.16 2.65 -6.57
N LEU A 295 4.43 2.99 -5.52
CA LEU A 295 3.03 2.57 -5.35
C LEU A 295 2.11 3.34 -6.32
N GLY A 296 1.22 2.62 -6.99
CA GLY A 296 0.12 3.18 -7.78
C GLY A 296 0.43 3.33 -9.27
N TYR A 297 -0.13 4.37 -9.90
CA TYR A 297 -0.19 4.48 -11.35
C TYR A 297 1.19 4.52 -12.03
N ASN A 298 2.15 5.25 -11.44
CA ASN A 298 3.50 5.44 -12.01
C ASN A 298 4.53 4.37 -11.57
N ILE A 299 4.07 3.16 -11.21
CA ILE A 299 4.95 2.02 -10.93
C ILE A 299 5.85 1.70 -12.13
N ARG A 300 7.05 1.16 -11.86
CA ARG A 300 7.87 0.55 -12.92
C ARG A 300 7.37 -0.84 -13.23
N GLU A 301 6.90 -1.04 -14.47
CA GLU A 301 6.31 -2.28 -14.98
C GLU A 301 7.40 -3.32 -15.32
N GLU A 302 8.04 -3.84 -14.29
CA GLU A 302 9.06 -4.89 -14.41
C GLU A 302 8.43 -6.28 -14.20
N ARG A 303 8.99 -7.33 -14.80
CA ARG A 303 8.55 -8.72 -14.57
C ARG A 303 9.59 -9.49 -13.75
N PRO A 304 9.49 -9.47 -12.41
CA PRO A 304 10.32 -10.33 -11.60
C PRO A 304 9.94 -11.81 -11.83
N PRO A 305 10.89 -12.76 -11.69
CA PRO A 305 10.60 -14.19 -11.83
C PRO A 305 9.61 -14.70 -10.78
N ASP A 306 9.60 -14.09 -9.60
CA ASP A 306 8.70 -14.38 -8.50
C ASP A 306 7.99 -13.10 -8.06
N SER A 307 6.77 -13.23 -7.53
CA SER A 307 6.03 -12.12 -6.90
C SER A 307 6.88 -11.44 -5.81
N ARG A 308 6.84 -10.11 -5.80
CA ARG A 308 7.59 -9.26 -4.86
C ARG A 308 6.63 -8.63 -3.87
N GLN A 309 6.80 -8.95 -2.58
CA GLN A 309 6.13 -8.25 -1.49
C GLN A 309 6.90 -6.97 -1.13
N LEU A 310 6.22 -5.82 -1.18
CA LEU A 310 6.78 -4.51 -0.83
C LEU A 310 6.03 -3.90 0.34
N PHE A 311 6.79 -3.29 1.24
CA PHE A 311 6.28 -2.63 2.43
C PHE A 311 6.60 -1.15 2.40
N LEU A 312 5.70 -0.37 3.00
CA LEU A 312 5.78 1.07 3.13
C LEU A 312 4.95 1.50 4.34
N LYS A 313 5.16 2.71 4.84
CA LYS A 313 4.26 3.40 5.75
C LYS A 313 3.51 4.50 5.03
N THR A 314 2.38 4.90 5.58
CA THR A 314 1.59 6.02 5.04
C THR A 314 1.02 6.87 6.17
N ARG A 315 0.62 8.09 5.83
CA ARG A 315 -0.18 8.95 6.71
C ARG A 315 -1.61 8.45 6.83
N ALA A 316 -2.34 9.01 7.79
CA ALA A 316 -3.77 8.74 7.96
C ALA A 316 -4.65 9.42 6.89
N ARG A 317 -4.17 10.52 6.29
CA ARG A 317 -4.92 11.34 5.31
C ARG A 317 -4.05 11.69 4.12
N MET A 318 -4.70 11.94 2.98
CA MET A 318 -4.06 12.35 1.72
C MET A 318 -3.45 13.76 1.86
N PRO A 319 -2.28 14.07 1.27
CA PRO A 319 -1.37 13.13 0.59
C PRO A 319 -0.73 12.15 1.57
N PHE A 320 -0.66 10.88 1.17
CA PHE A 320 -0.35 9.76 2.08
C PHE A 320 1.15 9.51 2.26
N LYS A 321 2.00 10.12 1.43
CA LYS A 321 3.46 9.99 1.48
C LYS A 321 4.02 10.30 2.86
N VAL A 322 4.97 9.46 3.28
CA VAL A 322 5.92 9.71 4.37
C VAL A 322 7.34 9.45 3.87
N TYR A 323 8.33 9.88 4.64
CA TYR A 323 9.75 9.68 4.40
C TYR A 323 10.30 8.64 5.37
N HIS A 324 11.00 7.62 4.86
CA HIS A 324 11.45 6.47 5.63
C HIS A 324 12.92 6.60 6.03
N TYR A 325 13.22 6.50 7.31
CA TYR A 325 14.58 6.57 7.84
C TYR A 325 14.89 5.34 8.69
N GLN A 326 15.95 4.63 8.33
CA GLN A 326 16.53 3.61 9.19
C GLN A 326 17.52 4.27 10.14
N PHE A 327 17.35 4.05 11.43
CA PHE A 327 18.33 4.41 12.45
C PHE A 327 18.99 3.15 12.99
N ARG A 328 20.32 3.15 13.05
CA ARG A 328 21.12 2.14 13.74
C ARG A 328 21.90 2.80 14.85
N ILE A 329 21.64 2.37 16.08
CA ILE A 329 22.25 2.93 17.29
C ILE A 329 23.05 1.84 17.98
N HIS A 330 24.31 2.12 18.28
CA HIS A 330 25.17 1.26 19.06
C HIS A 330 25.12 1.67 20.54
N ILE A 331 24.54 0.81 21.37
CA ILE A 331 24.33 1.05 22.79
C ILE A 331 25.14 0.03 23.60
N ILE A 332 25.92 0.54 24.54
CA ILE A 332 26.60 -0.29 25.55
C ILE A 332 25.91 -0.05 26.88
N ASN A 333 25.36 -1.13 27.43
CA ASN A 333 24.81 -1.17 28.77
C ASN A 333 25.93 -1.50 29.77
N GLU A 334 26.28 -0.52 30.60
CA GLU A 334 27.26 -0.69 31.69
C GLU A 334 26.63 -1.25 32.98
N ILE A 335 25.31 -1.41 33.01
CA ILE A 335 24.56 -1.98 34.13
C ILE A 335 24.70 -3.51 34.07
N GLN A 336 25.58 -4.07 34.91
CA GLN A 336 25.84 -5.50 34.93
C GLN A 336 24.59 -6.30 35.35
N GLY A 337 24.21 -7.28 34.53
CA GLY A 337 23.27 -8.34 34.89
C GLY A 337 21.77 -8.01 34.86
N LYS A 338 21.35 -6.76 34.63
CA LYS A 338 19.93 -6.41 34.51
C LYS A 338 19.58 -5.84 33.13
N PRO A 339 18.63 -6.45 32.38
CA PRO A 339 18.04 -5.80 31.22
C PRO A 339 17.33 -4.52 31.66
N ILE A 340 17.46 -3.47 30.85
CA ILE A 340 16.69 -2.23 31.02
C ILE A 340 15.80 -2.00 29.80
N ASP A 341 14.63 -1.42 30.05
CA ASP A 341 13.63 -1.05 29.04
C ASP A 341 13.47 0.48 29.01
N PRO A 342 14.46 1.22 28.48
CA PRO A 342 14.39 2.67 28.44
C PRO A 342 13.38 3.17 27.41
N THR A 343 12.75 4.29 27.73
CA THR A 343 11.97 5.06 26.75
C THR A 343 12.87 6.14 26.17
N PHE A 344 13.05 6.12 24.85
CA PHE A 344 13.84 7.13 24.15
C PHE A 344 12.97 8.01 23.26
N THR A 345 13.28 9.30 23.26
CA THR A 345 12.76 10.25 22.30
C THR A 345 13.89 10.85 21.48
N MET A 346 13.56 11.24 20.25
CA MET A 346 14.53 11.82 19.33
C MET A 346 13.96 13.07 18.66
N SER A 347 14.80 14.08 18.47
CA SER A 347 14.49 15.23 17.61
C SER A 347 15.55 15.33 16.51
N LEU A 348 15.10 15.58 15.28
CA LEU A 348 15.91 15.71 14.09
C LEU A 348 15.85 17.17 13.63
N THR A 349 17.01 17.77 13.39
CA THR A 349 17.13 19.08 12.77
C THR A 349 17.64 18.89 11.35
N GLY A 350 16.82 19.28 10.38
CA GLY A 350 17.12 19.20 8.96
C GLY A 350 17.39 20.55 8.32
N THR A 351 17.82 20.55 7.06
CA THR A 351 18.03 21.79 6.29
C THR A 351 16.75 22.53 5.94
N LYS A 352 15.61 21.84 5.92
CA LYS A 352 14.31 22.43 5.54
C LYS A 352 13.40 22.65 6.75
N GLU A 353 13.28 21.63 7.59
CA GLU A 353 12.37 21.62 8.74
C GLU A 353 12.96 20.78 9.88
N ASP A 354 12.40 20.93 11.07
CA ASP A 354 12.71 20.13 12.26
C ASP A 354 11.60 19.12 12.55
N ALA A 355 11.97 17.92 12.97
CA ALA A 355 11.04 16.93 13.52
C ALA A 355 11.35 16.70 15.00
N LYS A 356 10.40 17.00 15.89
CA LYS A 356 10.61 16.93 17.36
C LYS A 356 9.80 15.81 18.00
N ASN A 357 10.26 15.34 19.16
CA ASN A 357 9.56 14.36 20.01
C ASN A 357 9.18 13.04 19.30
N LEU A 358 10.06 12.56 18.41
CA LEU A 358 9.88 11.28 17.73
C LEU A 358 10.06 10.15 18.74
N GLN A 359 9.01 9.34 18.91
CA GLN A 359 9.05 8.15 19.75
C GLN A 359 9.83 7.05 19.04
N ILE A 360 10.83 6.49 19.70
CA ILE A 360 11.60 5.38 19.15
C ILE A 360 10.86 4.07 19.47
N PRO A 361 10.57 3.23 18.46
CA PRO A 361 9.90 1.96 18.72
C PRO A 361 10.80 1.03 19.54
N LEU A 362 10.39 0.85 20.81
CA LEU A 362 10.75 -0.17 21.80
C LEU A 362 12.09 -0.89 21.56
N VAL A 363 13.12 -0.45 22.27
CA VAL A 363 14.37 -1.20 22.45
C VAL A 363 14.26 -2.02 23.73
N GLN A 364 13.55 -3.15 23.68
CA GLN A 364 13.39 -4.01 24.86
C GLN A 364 14.67 -4.79 25.17
N GLY A 365 14.93 -4.97 26.46
CA GLY A 365 15.98 -5.84 26.97
C GLY A 365 17.38 -5.39 26.57
N ILE A 366 17.71 -4.10 26.77
CA ILE A 366 19.07 -3.62 26.47
C ILE A 366 20.06 -4.34 27.38
N THR A 367 20.93 -5.15 26.76
CA THR A 367 21.84 -6.06 27.46
C THR A 367 23.20 -6.03 26.80
N GLY A 368 24.24 -5.78 27.60
CA GLY A 368 25.63 -5.73 27.16
C GLY A 368 25.87 -4.72 26.04
N ASN A 369 26.67 -5.12 25.05
CA ASN A 369 27.06 -4.31 23.90
C ASN A 369 26.31 -4.77 22.64
N LYS A 370 25.30 -3.99 22.20
CA LYS A 370 24.45 -4.36 21.05
C LYS A 370 24.12 -3.17 20.15
N THR A 371 23.87 -3.47 18.88
CA THR A 371 23.39 -2.50 17.89
C THR A 371 21.91 -2.72 17.64
N TYR A 372 21.12 -1.68 17.79
CA TYR A 372 19.68 -1.69 17.57
C TYR A 372 19.35 -0.97 16.26
N SER A 373 18.38 -1.51 15.51
CA SER A 373 17.93 -0.95 14.25
C SER A 373 16.42 -0.78 14.29
N PHE A 374 15.94 0.40 13.92
CA PHE A 374 14.52 0.71 13.89
C PHE A 374 14.19 1.67 12.74
N LEU A 375 12.93 1.61 12.30
CA LEU A 375 12.38 2.50 11.30
C LEU A 375 11.70 3.70 11.99
N ILE A 376 11.99 4.90 11.51
CA ILE A 376 11.23 6.11 11.81
C ILE A 376 10.70 6.69 10.50
N THR A 377 9.50 7.24 10.56
CA THR A 377 8.86 7.88 9.41
C THR A 377 8.49 9.32 9.71
N LEU A 378 8.70 10.20 8.73
CA LEU A 378 8.36 11.62 8.84
C LEU A 378 7.28 12.00 7.82
N ASP A 379 6.37 12.87 8.21
CA ASP A 379 5.26 13.35 7.36
C ASP A 379 5.70 14.43 6.36
N SER A 380 6.82 15.12 6.63
CA SER A 380 7.38 16.19 5.80
C SER A 380 8.85 15.91 5.43
N ASP A 381 9.30 16.57 4.37
CA ASP A 381 10.69 16.52 3.90
C ASP A 381 11.55 17.48 4.71
N ILE A 382 12.26 16.96 5.71
CA ILE A 382 13.18 17.75 6.53
C ILE A 382 14.49 18.12 5.78
N GLY A 383 14.70 17.59 4.58
CA GLY A 383 15.94 17.73 3.83
C GLY A 383 17.08 16.89 4.42
N ASP A 384 18.31 17.41 4.32
CA ASP A 384 19.48 16.72 4.87
C ASP A 384 19.50 16.88 6.39
N ILE A 385 19.69 15.78 7.12
CA ILE A 385 19.77 15.80 8.59
C ILE A 385 21.14 16.38 9.00
N ILE A 386 21.10 17.43 9.81
CA ILE A 386 22.29 18.14 10.29
C ILE A 386 22.64 17.69 11.72
N MET A 387 21.61 17.52 12.56
CA MET A 387 21.76 17.26 13.98
C MET A 387 20.65 16.34 14.49
N ILE A 388 21.02 15.48 15.44
CA ILE A 388 20.11 14.58 16.13
C ILE A 388 20.23 14.83 17.62
N LYS A 389 19.11 15.14 18.27
CA LYS A 389 19.00 15.15 19.73
C LYS A 389 18.36 13.86 20.18
N PHE A 390 19.04 13.12 21.04
CA PHE A 390 18.61 11.83 21.54
C PHE A 390 18.47 11.91 23.06
N LYS A 391 17.28 11.60 23.57
CA LYS A 391 16.92 11.77 24.97
C LYS A 391 16.45 10.47 25.58
N TRP A 392 16.97 10.14 26.76
CA TRP A 392 16.42 9.09 27.60
C TRP A 392 15.37 9.72 28.51
N GLU A 393 14.10 9.35 28.31
CA GLU A 393 13.02 9.77 29.20
C GLU A 393 13.20 9.18 30.60
N GLY A 394 13.01 10.00 31.63
CA GLY A 394 12.99 9.53 33.02
C GLY A 394 11.76 8.68 33.30
N ALA A 395 11.87 7.72 34.23
CA ALA A 395 10.71 6.97 34.70
C ALA A 395 9.71 7.92 35.39
N PRO A 396 8.38 7.71 35.23
CA PRO A 396 7.40 8.42 36.03
C PRO A 396 7.70 8.16 37.51
N VAL A 397 7.79 9.25 38.29
CA VAL A 397 8.20 9.35 39.72
C VAL A 397 7.53 8.33 40.68
N TRP A 398 6.51 7.62 40.23
CA TRP A 398 5.59 6.80 41.01
C TRP A 398 6.04 5.32 41.07
N GLU A 399 6.86 4.85 40.13
CA GLU A 399 7.38 3.47 40.12
C GLU A 399 8.63 3.28 41.00
N ASN A 400 9.33 4.35 41.37
CA ASN A 400 10.64 4.30 42.06
C ASN A 400 10.60 4.84 43.50
N ILE A 401 9.48 4.69 44.21
CA ILE A 401 9.40 5.11 45.63
C ILE A 401 10.43 4.35 46.48
N TRP A 402 10.66 3.05 46.20
CA TRP A 402 11.62 2.23 46.96
C TRP A 402 13.09 2.62 46.73
N ASP A 403 13.47 3.04 45.53
CA ASP A 403 14.83 3.55 45.25
C ASP A 403 15.05 4.95 45.86
N THR A 404 13.98 5.73 46.03
CA THR A 404 14.04 7.06 46.65
C THR A 404 14.21 6.97 48.17
N VAL A 405 13.66 5.94 48.83
CA VAL A 405 13.75 5.77 50.30
C VAL A 405 15.15 5.37 50.78
N GLN A 406 16.03 4.83 49.91
CA GLN A 406 17.42 4.55 50.28
C GLN A 406 18.31 5.81 50.42
N THR A 407 17.78 7.02 50.15
CA THR A 407 18.57 8.27 50.18
C THR A 407 18.58 8.99 51.53
N ILE A 408 17.91 8.48 52.56
CA ILE A 408 17.95 9.03 53.94
C ILE A 408 19.04 8.32 54.77
N ILE A 409 20.23 8.10 54.21
CA ILE A 409 21.43 7.78 54.98
C ILE A 409 22.58 8.58 54.37
N PRO A 410 23.05 9.66 55.03
CA PRO A 410 24.26 10.34 54.59
C PRO A 410 25.42 9.36 54.80
N TRP A 411 26.47 9.42 53.98
CA TRP A 411 27.67 8.57 54.03
C TRP A 411 27.63 7.26 53.22
N THR A 412 27.47 7.37 51.89
CA THR A 412 28.19 6.47 50.97
C THR A 412 28.82 7.27 49.83
N LYS A 413 30.13 7.05 49.63
CA LYS A 413 30.94 7.61 48.56
C LYS A 413 30.40 7.15 47.20
N GLY A 414 30.17 8.12 46.31
CA GLY A 414 30.23 7.96 44.84
C GLY A 414 29.57 6.71 44.25
N ILE A 415 28.24 6.61 44.32
CA ILE A 415 27.50 5.62 43.53
C ILE A 415 27.64 6.02 42.06
N ARG A 416 28.48 5.28 41.30
CA ARG A 416 28.51 5.38 39.83
C ARG A 416 27.10 5.13 39.32
N ARG A 417 26.44 6.18 38.81
CA ARG A 417 25.13 6.06 38.19
C ARG A 417 25.29 5.16 36.97
N PRO A 418 24.59 4.02 36.90
CA PRO A 418 24.67 3.15 35.74
C PRO A 418 24.10 3.92 34.54
N GLY A 419 24.90 4.14 33.50
CA GLY A 419 24.52 4.90 32.30
C GLY A 419 24.57 4.04 31.05
N LEU A 420 23.96 4.53 29.97
CA LEU A 420 24.11 3.95 28.65
C LEU A 420 25.18 4.70 27.86
N ILE A 421 26.05 4.00 27.16
CA ILE A 421 26.97 4.64 26.23
C ILE A 421 26.37 4.56 24.83
N VAL A 422 26.13 5.72 24.21
CA VAL A 422 25.67 5.84 22.82
C VAL A 422 26.82 6.35 21.96
N LYS A 423 27.47 5.45 21.21
CA LYS A 423 28.70 5.82 20.45
C LYS A 423 28.41 6.65 19.21
N ALA A 424 27.56 6.12 18.34
CA ALA A 424 27.26 6.73 17.05
C ALA A 424 25.87 6.30 16.58
N LEU A 425 25.24 7.18 15.81
CA LEU A 425 24.00 6.90 15.11
C LEU A 425 24.28 6.86 13.61
N ARG A 426 23.96 5.74 12.98
CA ARG A 426 23.99 5.61 11.53
C ARG A 426 22.57 5.72 11.01
N VAL A 427 22.36 6.62 10.05
CA VAL A 427 21.06 6.90 9.46
C VAL A 427 21.09 6.57 7.98
N LYS A 428 20.05 5.91 7.49
CA LYS A 428 19.82 5.73 6.05
C LYS A 428 18.46 6.30 5.68
N ALA A 429 18.45 7.27 4.78
CA ALA A 429 17.23 7.80 4.18
C ALA A 429 16.79 6.90 3.02
N GLY A 430 15.55 6.43 3.05
CA GLY A 430 14.98 5.52 2.07
C GLY A 430 14.72 6.21 0.72
N GLU A 431 14.19 7.42 0.72
CA GLU A 431 13.79 8.10 -0.51
C GLU A 431 15.01 8.61 -1.29
N THR A 432 16.01 9.16 -0.59
CA THR A 432 17.24 9.69 -1.21
C THR A 432 18.36 8.64 -1.33
N GLN A 433 18.19 7.45 -0.73
CA GLN A 433 19.21 6.40 -0.61
C GLN A 433 20.52 6.84 0.07
N GLN A 434 20.55 8.02 0.69
CA GLN A 434 21.73 8.55 1.37
C GLN A 434 21.98 7.82 2.69
N LYS A 435 23.27 7.70 3.03
CA LYS A 435 23.74 7.19 4.33
C LYS A 435 24.50 8.30 5.05
N MET A 436 24.21 8.46 6.33
CA MET A 436 24.78 9.50 7.17
C MET A 436 25.22 8.89 8.50
N THR A 437 26.28 9.43 9.08
CA THR A 437 26.78 9.04 10.41
C THR A 437 26.82 10.26 11.30
N PHE A 438 26.35 10.10 12.53
CA PHE A 438 26.29 11.16 13.54
C PHE A 438 27.04 10.71 14.80
N CYS A 439 27.90 11.59 15.28
CA CYS A 439 28.79 11.37 16.42
C CYS A 439 28.46 12.36 17.53
N SER A 440 28.72 11.99 18.78
CA SER A 440 28.57 12.89 19.92
C SER A 440 29.43 14.14 19.71
N GLN A 441 28.87 15.33 19.98
CA GLN A 441 29.59 16.60 19.90
C GLN A 441 30.71 16.71 20.95
N SER A 442 30.62 15.97 22.05
CA SER A 442 31.61 15.94 23.13
C SER A 442 32.20 14.53 23.27
N ILE A 443 33.54 14.43 23.19
CA ILE A 443 34.30 13.18 23.33
C ILE A 443 34.20 12.64 24.77
N ASP A 444 34.06 13.54 25.75
CA ASP A 444 34.10 13.21 27.18
C ASP A 444 32.72 12.85 27.78
N ASN A 445 31.65 12.91 26.99
CA ASN A 445 30.28 12.83 27.52
C ASN A 445 29.40 11.81 26.77
N VAL A 446 29.94 10.60 26.57
CA VAL A 446 29.25 9.49 25.86
C VAL A 446 28.21 8.79 26.72
N HIS A 447 28.27 8.96 28.05
CA HIS A 447 27.27 8.41 28.98
C HIS A 447 25.97 9.21 28.90
N LEU A 448 24.87 8.49 28.71
CA LEU A 448 23.50 8.95 28.71
C LEU A 448 22.82 8.39 29.97
N HIS A 449 22.34 9.29 30.82
CA HIS A 449 21.57 8.94 32.01
C HIS A 449 20.08 9.26 31.82
N PRO A 450 19.18 8.74 32.68
CA PRO A 450 17.77 9.09 32.65
C PRO A 450 17.55 10.61 32.73
N SER A 451 16.56 11.10 31.98
CA SER A 451 16.22 12.53 31.82
C SER A 451 17.31 13.39 31.18
N GLN A 452 18.36 12.80 30.58
CA GLN A 452 19.37 13.53 29.82
C GLN A 452 19.09 13.48 28.32
N GLU A 453 19.47 14.57 27.65
CA GLU A 453 19.50 14.70 26.20
C GLU A 453 20.96 14.81 25.73
N LYS A 454 21.26 14.20 24.59
CA LYS A 454 22.56 14.25 23.93
C LYS A 454 22.41 14.70 22.50
N THR A 455 23.35 15.53 22.06
CA THR A 455 23.37 16.08 20.71
C THR A 455 24.44 15.36 19.89
N PHE A 456 24.03 14.87 18.73
CA PHE A 456 24.87 14.23 17.74
C PHE A 456 24.87 15.06 16.46
N VAL A 457 26.06 15.31 15.92
CA VAL A 457 26.25 16.09 14.69
C VAL A 457 26.89 15.21 13.62
N ARG A 458 26.69 15.59 12.36
CA ARG A 458 27.22 14.84 11.21
C ARG A 458 28.74 14.70 11.31
N CYS A 459 29.25 13.49 11.09
CA CYS A 459 30.67 13.16 11.15
C CYS A 459 31.03 12.16 10.04
N GLU A 460 32.31 12.09 9.68
CA GLU A 460 32.83 11.05 8.78
C GLU A 460 32.91 9.70 9.51
N ASP A 461 32.62 8.61 8.80
CA ASP A 461 32.66 7.24 9.33
C ASP A 461 34.13 6.83 9.55
N ARG A 462 34.76 7.32 10.62
CA ARG A 462 36.17 7.03 10.99
C ARG A 462 36.47 5.54 11.27
N PHE A 463 35.49 4.65 11.12
CA PHE A 463 35.58 3.22 11.41
C PHE A 463 35.58 2.31 10.16
N GLN A 464 35.78 2.83 8.96
CA GLN A 464 36.06 1.99 7.77
C GLN A 464 37.54 1.65 7.56
N THR A 465 38.46 2.17 8.39
CA THR A 465 39.93 2.01 8.21
C THR A 465 40.59 1.03 9.19
N GLN A 466 39.86 0.07 9.75
CA GLN A 466 40.47 -1.09 10.42
C GLN A 466 39.76 -2.36 9.97
N ASN A 467 40.10 -2.81 8.77
CA ASN A 467 39.99 -4.20 8.34
C ASN A 467 41.39 -4.72 8.07
#